data_AF-A0A9D8N8C2-F1
#
_entry.id   AF-A0A9D8N8C2-F1
#
_cell.length_a   1.000
_cell.length_b   1.000
_cell.length_c   1.000
_cell.angle_alpha   90.00
_cell.angle_beta   90.00
_cell.angle_gamma   90.00
#
_symmetry.space_group_name_H-M   'P 1'
#
loop_
_entity.id
_entity.type
_entity.pdbx_description
1 polymer ?
#
loop_
_entity_poly.entity_id
_entity_poly.type
_entity_poly.pdbx_seq_one_letter_code
_entity_poly.pdbx_strand_id
1 'polypeptide(L)' 'LLTTAAEDEEETPKRAEAGLTGWIDCFPKSRLAGTLFCGGVNAPREIEGNAKLQDAFELGKAV' A
#
# COMPACT_ATOMS: atom_id res chain seq x y z
N LEU A 1 4.05 1.45 2.51
CA LEU A 1 3.12 0.30 2.50
C LEU A 1 2.52 0.19 1.11
N LEU A 2 2.68 -0.96 0.46
CA LEU A 2 2.01 -1.26 -0.81
C LEU A 2 0.91 -2.28 -0.51
N THR A 3 -0.31 -2.00 -0.94
CA THR A 3 -1.47 -2.88 -0.72
C THR A 3 -2.26 -3.11 -2.00
N THR A 4 -2.80 -4.32 -2.13
CA THR A 4 -3.73 -4.68 -3.20
C THR A 4 -4.88 -5.47 -2.58
N ALA A 5 -6.05 -5.39 -3.21
CA ALA A 5 -7.24 -6.14 -2.80
C ALA A 5 -8.15 -6.37 -4.01
N ALA A 6 -9.08 -7.32 -3.89
CA ALA A 6 -10.14 -7.49 -4.88
C ALA A 6 -11.14 -6.33 -4.81
N GLU A 7 -11.43 -5.85 -3.60
CA GLU A 7 -12.18 -4.64 -3.29
C GLU A 7 -11.42 -3.38 -3.75
N ASP A 8 -12.14 -2.34 -4.20
CA ASP A 8 -11.56 -1.08 -4.75
C ASP A 8 -11.99 0.18 -3.99
N GLU A 9 -12.64 -0.01 -2.84
CA GLU A 9 -13.06 1.09 -2.00
C GLU A 9 -11.87 1.72 -1.28
N GLU A 10 -11.89 3.05 -1.11
CA GLU A 10 -10.85 3.82 -0.42
C GLU A 10 -10.66 3.39 1.06
N GLU A 11 -11.70 2.81 1.67
CA GLU A 11 -11.65 2.30 3.05
C GLU A 11 -10.88 0.97 3.17
N THR A 12 -10.72 0.22 2.07
CA THR A 12 -10.13 -1.11 2.03
C THR A 12 -8.75 -1.20 2.69
N PRO A 13 -7.76 -0.32 2.39
CA PRO A 13 -6.43 -0.40 2.99
C PRO A 13 -6.40 0.09 4.46
N LYS A 14 -7.40 0.83 4.94
CA LYS A 14 -7.28 1.59 6.20
C LYS A 14 -7.01 0.74 7.42
N ARG A 15 -7.56 -0.48 7.49
CA ARG A 15 -7.29 -1.38 8.62
C ARG A 15 -5.84 -1.87 8.62
N ALA A 16 -5.27 -2.16 7.44
CA ALA A 16 -3.87 -2.55 7.32
C ALA A 16 -2.93 -1.38 7.68
N GLU A 17 -3.27 -0.17 7.23
CA GLU A 17 -2.55 1.06 7.58
C GLU A 17 -2.58 1.34 9.09
N ALA A 18 -3.75 1.23 9.72
CA ALA A 18 -3.90 1.42 11.16
C ALA A 18 -3.10 0.37 11.97
N GLY A 19 -3.15 -0.90 11.55
CA GLY A 19 -2.39 -1.97 12.20
C GLY A 19 -0.88 -1.76 12.13
N LEU A 20 -0.37 -1.38 10.95
CA LEU A 20 1.06 -1.06 10.78
C LEU A 20 1.45 0.20 11.58
N THR A 21 0.60 1.22 11.59
CA THR A 21 0.84 2.45 12.35
C THR A 21 0.97 2.16 13.85
N GLY A 22 0.04 1.37 14.41
CA GLY A 22 0.12 0.99 15.83
C GLY A 22 1.37 0.18 16.18
N TRP A 23 1.89 -0.62 15.26
CA TRP A 23 3.19 -1.29 15.44
C TRP A 23 4.35 -0.28 15.40
N ILE A 24 4.34 0.67 14.44
CA ILE A 24 5.37 1.71 14.30
C ILE A 24 5.42 2.62 15.52
N ASP A 25 4.29 2.92 16.15
CA ASP A 25 4.21 3.78 17.34
C ASP A 25 5.05 3.26 18.53
N CYS A 26 5.37 1.96 18.54
CA CYS A 26 6.27 1.36 19.53
C CYS A 26 7.76 1.66 19.28
N PHE A 27 8.13 2.23 18.12
CA PHE A 27 9.50 2.46 17.67
C PHE A 27 9.71 3.94 17.30
N PRO A 28 10.12 4.80 18.25
CA PRO A 28 10.15 6.26 18.07
C PRO A 28 11.16 6.77 17.02
N LYS A 29 12.03 5.90 16.48
CA LYS A 29 12.97 6.23 15.38
C LYS A 29 12.44 5.81 14.00
N SER A 30 11.30 5.14 13.95
CA SER A 30 10.68 4.64 12.74
C SER A 30 9.55 5.58 12.29
N ARG A 31 9.27 5.60 10.98
CA ARG A 31 8.11 6.29 10.41
C ARG A 31 7.56 5.51 9.23
N LEU A 32 6.26 5.66 8.96
CA LEU A 32 5.68 5.20 7.71
C LEU A 32 6.02 6.21 6.60
N ALA A 33 6.87 5.81 5.64
CA ALA A 33 7.36 6.72 4.60
C ALA A 33 6.34 7.04 3.50
N GLY A 34 5.25 6.28 3.40
CA GLY A 34 4.16 6.49 2.44
C GLY A 34 3.33 5.22 2.24
N THR A 35 2.15 5.38 1.64
CA THR A 35 1.24 4.28 1.30
C THR A 35 0.78 4.37 -0.15
N LEU A 36 0.51 3.22 -0.75
CA LEU A 36 -0.13 3.11 -2.06
C LEU A 36 -1.06 1.90 -2.06
N PHE A 37 -2.26 2.14 -2.57
CA PHE A 37 -3.30 1.14 -2.74
C PHE A 37 -3.67 0.99 -4.22
N CYS A 38 -3.86 -0.26 -4.63
CA CYS A 38 -4.44 -0.67 -5.90
C CYS A 38 -5.52 -1.72 -5.63
N GLY A 39 -6.78 -1.31 -5.62
CA GLY A 39 -7.90 -2.22 -5.55
C GLY A 39 -8.24 -2.85 -6.91
N GLY A 40 -9.28 -3.68 -6.94
CA GLY A 40 -9.72 -4.36 -8.17
C GLY A 40 -8.73 -5.40 -8.70
N VAL A 41 -7.86 -5.95 -7.85
CA VAL A 41 -6.87 -6.98 -8.18
C VAL A 41 -7.19 -8.26 -7.41
N ASN A 42 -7.73 -9.25 -8.11
CA ASN A 42 -8.25 -10.50 -7.56
C ASN A 42 -7.50 -11.74 -8.08
N ALA A 43 -7.11 -11.75 -9.36
CA ALA A 43 -6.49 -12.91 -10.01
C ALA A 43 -4.95 -12.78 -10.12
N PRO A 44 -4.22 -13.90 -10.21
CA PRO A 44 -2.78 -13.86 -10.49
C PRO A 44 -2.48 -13.08 -11.77
N ARG A 45 -1.51 -12.18 -11.71
CA ARG A 45 -1.06 -11.33 -12.83
C ARG A 45 -2.06 -10.27 -13.31
N GLU A 46 -3.22 -10.13 -12.69
CA GLU A 46 -4.22 -9.12 -13.08
C GLU A 46 -3.69 -7.67 -12.99
N ILE A 47 -2.70 -7.43 -12.12
CA ILE A 47 -2.07 -6.12 -11.97
C ILE A 47 -1.09 -5.77 -13.11
N GLU A 48 -0.75 -6.71 -14.01
CA GLU A 48 0.21 -6.46 -15.10
C GLU A 48 -0.25 -5.31 -16.01
N GLY A 49 0.65 -4.35 -16.25
CA GLY A 49 0.35 -3.15 -17.06
C GLY A 49 -0.42 -2.04 -16.33
N ASN A 50 -0.78 -2.24 -15.05
CA ASN A 50 -1.42 -1.20 -14.26
C ASN A 50 -0.44 -0.06 -13.93
N ALA A 51 -0.86 1.19 -14.14
CA ALA A 51 -0.07 2.39 -13.87
C ALA A 51 0.42 2.48 -12.41
N LYS A 52 -0.32 1.89 -11.46
CA LYS A 52 0.04 1.81 -10.03
C LYS A 52 1.37 1.09 -9.78
N LEU A 53 1.82 0.23 -10.70
CA LEU A 53 3.14 -0.40 -10.60
C LEU A 53 4.26 0.64 -10.71
N GLN A 54 4.13 1.62 -11.61
CA GLN A 54 5.09 2.71 -11.74
C GLN A 54 5.01 3.66 -10.54
N ASP A 55 3.80 3.99 -10.08
CA ASP A 55 3.61 4.81 -8.88
C ASP A 55 4.28 4.17 -7.65
N ALA A 56 4.15 2.84 -7.49
CA ALA A 56 4.79 2.09 -6.42
C ALA A 56 6.32 2.11 -6.51
N PHE A 57 6.87 2.02 -7.72
CA PHE A 57 8.30 2.15 -7.96
C PHE A 57 8.82 3.54 -7.57
N GLU A 58 8.17 4.61 -8.04
CA GLU A 58 8.56 5.98 -7.72
C GLU A 58 8.40 6.29 -6.23
N LEU A 59 7.34 5.78 -5.58
CA LEU A 59 7.16 5.90 -4.14
C LEU A 59 8.35 5.32 -3.37
N GLY A 60 8.84 4.13 -3.76
CA GLY A 60 9.98 3.49 -3.10
C GLY A 60 11.32 4.19 -3.38
N LYS A 61 11.47 4.81 -4.55
CA LYS A 61 12.68 5.53 -4.94
C LYS A 61 12.90 6.82 -4.17
N ALA A 62 11.85 7.40 -3.60
CA ALA A 62 11.87 8.67 -2.86
C ALA A 62 12.17 8.54 -1.36
N VAL A 63 12.43 7.32 -0.87
CA VAL A 63 12.63 6.99 0.56
C VAL A 63 14.11 6.83 0.88
#